data_AF-A0AAV8XEN8-F1
#
_entry.id   AF-A0AAV8XEN8-F1
#
_cell.length_a   1.000
_cell.length_b   1.000
_cell.length_c   1.000
_cell.angle_alpha   90.00
_cell.angle_beta   90.00
_cell.angle_gamma   90.00
#
_symmetry.space_group_name_H-M   'P 1'
#
loop_
_entity.id
_entity.type
_entity.pdbx_description
1 polymer ?
#
loop_
_entity_poly.entity_id
_entity_poly.type
_entity_poly.pdbx_seq_one_letter_code
_entity_poly.pdbx_strand_id
1 'polypeptide(L)'
;MKKNLYGNIEDLLVHVKMVTATGVLEKNCQVPRLSSGPDFNHIIMGSEGSLGVITEVVIKIRPLPQYKKYGSIVFPNFELGVKCMREVARNRCQPASIRLMDNDQFKFGLILKPEGSFFGLILDGIKKFYITKIKSFDPDQMCVMTLLFEGDETEVKANEKKIYKIASIFNGIPGGETNGERGYMLTFVIAYIRVSH
;
A
#
# COMPACT_ATOMS: atom_id res chain seq x y z
N MET A 1 -5.36 0.39 -2.49
CA MET A 1 -3.92 0.34 -2.16
C MET A 1 -3.37 1.69 -1.73
N LYS A 2 -3.68 2.79 -2.43
CA LYS A 2 -3.08 4.10 -2.19
C LYS A 2 -3.91 5.04 -1.29
N LYS A 3 -4.64 4.45 -0.32
CA LYS A 3 -5.65 5.18 0.47
C LYS A 3 -5.06 6.32 1.30
N ASN A 4 -3.78 6.25 1.67
CA ASN A 4 -3.15 7.27 2.49
C ASN A 4 -3.10 8.64 1.79
N LEU A 5 -3.00 8.64 0.46
CA LEU A 5 -2.95 9.86 -0.34
C LEU A 5 -4.33 10.26 -0.90
N TYR A 6 -5.13 9.28 -1.31
CA TYR A 6 -6.39 9.52 -2.01
C TYR A 6 -7.65 9.38 -1.15
N GLY A 7 -7.54 8.76 0.03
CA GLY A 7 -8.67 8.32 0.83
C GLY A 7 -9.21 6.95 0.41
N ASN A 8 -10.16 6.45 1.18
CA ASN A 8 -10.96 5.30 0.80
C ASN A 8 -12.11 5.74 -0.14
N ILE A 9 -12.97 4.79 -0.54
CA ILE A 9 -14.08 5.11 -1.46
C ILE A 9 -15.05 6.13 -0.86
N GLU A 10 -15.29 6.07 0.45
CA GLU A 10 -16.14 7.00 1.19
C GLU A 10 -15.60 8.44 1.19
N ASP A 11 -14.27 8.60 1.16
CA ASP A 11 -13.64 9.93 1.11
C ASP A 11 -13.65 10.51 -0.31
N LEU A 12 -13.59 9.63 -1.31
CA LEU A 12 -13.59 9.96 -2.73
C LEU A 12 -14.98 10.32 -3.25
N LEU A 13 -16.02 9.70 -2.70
CA LEU A 13 -17.40 9.87 -3.12
C LEU A 13 -17.93 11.27 -2.73
N VAL A 14 -18.39 12.03 -3.71
CA VAL A 14 -19.01 13.35 -3.50
C VAL A 14 -20.52 13.23 -3.61
N HIS A 15 -20.99 12.55 -4.65
CA HIS A 15 -22.40 12.45 -4.98
C HIS A 15 -22.73 11.10 -5.63
N VAL A 16 -23.95 10.62 -5.41
CA VAL A 16 -24.47 9.35 -5.91
C VAL A 16 -25.89 9.56 -6.42
N LYS A 17 -26.19 8.91 -7.54
CA LYS A 17 -27.53 8.71 -8.04
C LYS A 17 -27.86 7.21 -7.99
N MET A 18 -28.93 6.88 -7.30
CA MET A 18 -29.38 5.50 -7.12
C MET A 18 -30.84 5.35 -7.54
N VAL A 19 -31.14 4.33 -8.32
CA VAL A 19 -32.51 3.94 -8.68
C VAL A 19 -32.97 2.85 -7.72
N THR A 20 -34.07 3.09 -7.03
CA THR A 20 -34.71 2.14 -6.11
C THR A 20 -36.09 1.72 -6.65
N ALA A 21 -36.76 0.79 -5.98
CA ALA A 21 -38.13 0.39 -6.36
C ALA A 21 -39.17 1.53 -6.23
N THR A 22 -38.89 2.55 -5.41
CA THR A 22 -39.82 3.66 -5.14
C THR A 22 -39.50 4.93 -5.94
N GLY A 23 -38.31 5.03 -6.54
CA GLY A 23 -37.94 6.18 -7.34
C GLY A 23 -36.42 6.38 -7.46
N VAL A 24 -36.02 7.59 -7.83
CA VAL A 24 -34.60 7.99 -7.93
C VAL A 24 -34.19 8.74 -6.69
N LEU A 25 -33.13 8.28 -6.05
CA LEU A 25 -32.52 8.94 -4.89
C LEU A 25 -31.27 9.70 -5.35
N GLU A 26 -31.32 11.03 -5.20
CA GLU A 26 -30.28 11.95 -5.62
C GLU A 26 -30.27 13.19 -4.72
N LYS A 27 -29.08 13.71 -4.39
CA LYS A 27 -28.97 14.99 -3.66
C LYS A 27 -29.10 16.17 -4.63
N ASN A 28 -29.82 17.21 -4.21
CA ASN A 28 -30.07 18.41 -5.03
C ASN A 28 -28.85 19.34 -5.18
N CYS A 29 -27.77 19.14 -4.41
CA CYS A 29 -26.59 19.99 -4.47
C CYS A 29 -25.28 19.19 -4.42
N GLN A 30 -24.26 19.72 -5.10
CA GLN A 30 -22.90 19.19 -5.12
C GLN A 30 -21.99 20.13 -4.33
N VAL A 31 -21.98 19.96 -3.01
CA VAL A 31 -21.14 20.76 -2.11
C VAL A 31 -20.11 19.88 -1.42
N PRO A 32 -18.91 20.39 -1.09
CA PRO A 32 -17.83 19.59 -0.53
C PRO A 32 -18.15 19.05 0.87
N ARG A 33 -19.02 19.71 1.62
CA ARG A 33 -19.52 19.27 2.92
C ARG A 33 -20.91 19.86 3.16
N LEU A 34 -21.83 19.04 3.66
CA LEU A 34 -23.21 19.43 3.95
C LEU A 34 -23.58 19.00 5.36
N SER A 35 -24.41 19.80 6.05
CA SER A 35 -24.95 19.49 7.37
C SER A 35 -26.47 19.60 7.33
N SER A 36 -27.12 18.68 6.62
CA SER A 36 -28.56 18.66 6.40
C SER A 36 -29.23 17.39 6.95
N GLY A 37 -28.73 16.87 8.07
CA GLY A 37 -29.15 15.59 8.65
C GLY A 37 -28.22 14.43 8.30
N PRO A 38 -28.68 13.17 8.46
CA PRO A 38 -27.90 11.98 8.13
C PRO A 38 -27.46 11.99 6.67
N ASP A 39 -26.20 11.64 6.43
CA ASP A 39 -25.68 11.60 5.08
C ASP A 39 -26.17 10.34 4.35
N PHE A 40 -27.07 10.54 3.39
CA PHE A 40 -27.59 9.48 2.53
C PHE A 40 -26.50 8.70 1.78
N ASN A 41 -25.37 9.32 1.44
CA ASN A 41 -24.26 8.62 0.78
C ASN A 41 -23.77 7.45 1.66
N HIS A 42 -23.74 7.63 2.99
CA HIS A 42 -23.33 6.59 3.93
C HIS A 42 -24.36 5.46 4.10
N ILE A 43 -25.63 5.68 3.76
CA ILE A 43 -26.65 4.63 3.75
C ILE A 43 -26.52 3.77 2.49
N ILE A 44 -26.21 4.42 1.35
CA ILE A 44 -26.04 3.73 0.06
C ILE A 44 -24.73 2.94 0.05
N MET A 45 -23.66 3.51 0.62
CA MET A 45 -22.36 2.84 0.75
C MET A 45 -22.48 1.61 1.65
N GLY A 46 -22.01 0.46 1.15
CA GLY A 46 -22.13 -0.80 1.88
C GLY A 46 -23.51 -1.45 1.80
N SER A 47 -24.42 -0.95 0.96
CA SER A 47 -25.74 -1.57 0.75
C SER A 47 -25.69 -2.92 0.02
N GLU A 48 -24.57 -3.24 -0.63
CA GLU A 48 -24.34 -4.52 -1.36
C GLU A 48 -25.47 -4.88 -2.36
N GLY A 49 -26.14 -3.87 -2.93
CA GLY A 49 -27.22 -4.05 -3.91
C GLY A 49 -28.61 -4.29 -3.32
N SER A 50 -28.76 -4.27 -1.99
CA SER A 50 -30.06 -4.50 -1.32
C SER A 50 -31.06 -3.34 -1.44
N LEU A 51 -30.57 -2.12 -1.66
CA LEU A 51 -31.39 -0.90 -1.65
C LEU A 51 -31.75 -0.37 -3.05
N GLY A 52 -31.07 -0.84 -4.09
CA GLY A 52 -31.24 -0.36 -5.45
C GLY A 52 -29.97 -0.47 -6.29
N VAL A 53 -29.96 0.22 -7.43
CA VAL A 53 -28.84 0.23 -8.39
C VAL A 53 -28.24 1.61 -8.47
N ILE A 54 -26.94 1.72 -8.24
CA ILE A 54 -26.17 2.96 -8.44
C ILE A 54 -25.93 3.15 -9.93
N THR A 55 -26.41 4.26 -10.50
CA THR A 55 -26.29 4.54 -11.94
C THR A 55 -25.22 5.58 -12.26
N GLU A 56 -25.07 6.60 -11.41
CA GLU A 56 -24.10 7.69 -11.60
C GLU A 56 -23.41 8.00 -10.27
N VAL A 57 -22.12 8.34 -10.33
CA VAL A 57 -21.32 8.77 -9.18
C VAL A 57 -20.43 9.94 -9.55
N VAL A 58 -20.26 10.87 -8.61
CA VAL A 58 -19.27 11.94 -8.71
C VAL A 58 -18.17 11.63 -7.71
N ILE A 59 -16.93 11.50 -8.20
CA ILE A 59 -15.76 11.16 -7.40
C ILE A 59 -14.70 12.27 -7.47
N LYS A 60 -13.96 12.46 -6.38
CA LYS A 60 -12.80 13.35 -6.35
C LYS A 60 -11.69 12.78 -7.23
N ILE A 61 -11.14 13.63 -8.09
CA ILE A 61 -9.97 13.33 -8.90
C ILE A 61 -8.77 14.16 -8.44
N ARG A 62 -7.57 13.70 -8.79
CA ARG A 62 -6.30 14.38 -8.52
C ARG A 62 -5.48 14.41 -9.81
N PRO A 63 -4.58 15.40 -9.98
CA PRO A 63 -3.60 15.38 -11.05
C PRO A 63 -2.76 14.10 -11.03
N LEU A 64 -2.30 13.67 -12.20
CA LEU A 64 -1.37 12.56 -12.29
C LEU A 64 -0.06 12.92 -11.56
N PRO A 65 0.47 12.05 -10.69
CA PRO A 65 1.72 12.32 -9.98
C PRO A 65 2.88 12.39 -10.98
N GLN A 66 3.72 13.41 -10.86
CA GLN A 66 4.88 13.61 -11.74
C GLN A 66 5.96 12.56 -11.49
N TYR A 67 6.09 12.11 -10.24
CA TYR A 67 7.12 11.18 -9.82
C TYR A 67 6.52 10.03 -9.00
N LYS A 68 7.00 8.81 -9.28
CA LYS A 68 6.67 7.59 -8.54
C LYS A 68 7.95 6.89 -8.15
N LYS A 69 8.03 6.46 -6.89
CA LYS A 69 9.19 5.75 -6.34
C LYS A 69 8.75 4.51 -5.57
N TYR A 70 9.38 3.37 -5.84
CA TYR A 70 9.21 2.18 -5.01
C TYR A 70 10.36 2.07 -4.01
N GLY A 71 10.07 1.45 -2.88
CA GLY A 71 11.06 1.17 -1.85
C GLY A 71 10.76 -0.12 -1.12
N SER A 72 11.78 -0.66 -0.45
CA SER A 72 11.59 -1.75 0.49
C SER A 72 12.52 -1.62 1.67
N ILE A 73 12.10 -2.13 2.82
CA ILE A 73 12.85 -2.13 4.07
C ILE A 73 12.74 -3.53 4.68
N VAL A 74 13.87 -4.10 5.07
CA VAL A 74 13.94 -5.40 5.73
C VAL A 74 14.09 -5.17 7.24
N PHE A 75 13.31 -5.89 8.05
CA PHE A 75 13.42 -5.86 9.51
C PHE A 75 13.80 -7.24 10.07
N PRO A 76 14.41 -7.30 11.27
CA PRO A 76 14.82 -8.56 11.89
C PRO A 76 13.66 -9.47 12.25
N ASN A 77 12.53 -8.88 12.63
CA ASN A 77 11.30 -9.58 13.00
C ASN A 77 10.07 -8.73 12.67
N PHE A 78 8.91 -9.39 12.67
CA PHE A 78 7.64 -8.76 12.34
C PHE A 78 7.25 -7.66 13.33
N GLU A 79 7.52 -7.86 14.62
CA GLU A 79 7.18 -6.91 15.69
C GLU A 79 7.87 -5.56 15.51
N LEU A 80 9.14 -5.55 15.11
CA LEU A 80 9.88 -4.32 14.82
C LEU A 80 9.30 -3.59 13.60
N GLY A 81 8.92 -4.35 12.56
CA GLY A 81 8.22 -3.79 11.40
C GLY A 81 6.90 -3.13 11.79
N VAL A 82 6.10 -3.78 12.65
CA VAL A 82 4.83 -3.22 13.16
C VAL A 82 5.06 -1.96 13.98
N LYS A 83 6.07 -1.95 14.87
CA LYS A 83 6.44 -0.77 15.66
C LYS A 83 6.88 0.39 14.76
N CYS A 84 7.65 0.11 13.70
CA CYS A 84 8.01 1.10 12.70
C CYS A 84 6.79 1.67 11.98
N MET A 85 5.87 0.82 11.51
CA MET A 85 4.62 1.27 10.88
C MET A 85 3.79 2.15 11.82
N ARG A 86 3.72 1.79 13.12
CA ARG A 86 3.03 2.58 14.14
C ARG A 86 3.65 3.96 14.31
N GLU A 87 4.98 4.08 14.33
CA GLU A 87 5.66 5.37 14.40
C GLU A 87 5.49 6.20 13.13
N VAL A 88 5.53 5.58 11.95
CA VAL A 88 5.20 6.27 10.68
C VAL A 88 3.77 6.81 10.73
N ALA A 89 2.82 6.03 11.27
CA ALA A 89 1.44 6.46 11.42
C ALA A 89 1.27 7.61 12.42
N ARG A 90 1.98 7.54 13.55
CA ARG A 90 1.99 8.57 14.61
C ARG A 90 2.53 9.91 14.08
N ASN A 91 3.57 9.86 13.25
CA ASN A 91 4.15 11.05 12.63
C ASN A 91 3.37 11.56 11.42
N ARG A 92 2.28 10.88 11.02
CA ARG A 92 1.45 11.21 9.84
C ARG A 92 2.28 11.40 8.56
N CYS A 93 3.34 10.60 8.42
CA CYS A 93 4.24 10.63 7.26
C CYS A 93 4.13 9.35 6.43
N GLN A 94 2.93 8.78 6.35
CA GLN A 94 2.69 7.59 5.55
C GLN A 94 3.00 7.89 4.08
N PRO A 95 3.61 6.94 3.35
CA PRO A 95 3.74 7.05 1.90
C PRO A 95 2.37 6.77 1.25
N ALA A 96 2.29 6.90 -0.08
CA ALA A 96 1.05 6.62 -0.81
C ALA A 96 0.53 5.20 -0.51
N SER A 97 1.43 4.21 -0.42
CA SER A 97 1.13 2.87 0.09
C SER A 97 2.30 2.29 0.87
N ILE A 98 1.99 1.61 1.97
CA ILE A 98 2.93 0.92 2.88
C ILE A 98 2.33 -0.42 3.24
N ARG A 99 3.12 -1.49 3.15
CA ARG A 99 2.70 -2.85 3.48
C ARG A 99 3.82 -3.60 4.14
N LEU A 100 3.52 -4.26 5.25
CA LEU A 100 4.44 -5.17 5.93
C LEU A 100 4.04 -6.60 5.61
N MET A 101 4.99 -7.35 5.07
CA MET A 101 4.86 -8.76 4.71
C MET A 101 5.61 -9.56 5.75
N ASP A 102 4.98 -10.63 6.25
CA ASP A 102 5.62 -11.61 7.13
C ASP A 102 6.68 -12.44 6.38
N ASN A 103 7.33 -13.35 7.11
CA ASN A 103 8.41 -14.17 6.58
C ASN A 103 7.92 -15.11 5.46
N ASP A 104 6.74 -15.70 5.61
CA ASP A 104 6.18 -16.64 4.64
C ASP A 104 5.85 -15.95 3.32
N GLN A 105 5.23 -14.77 3.38
CA GLN A 105 4.99 -13.94 2.20
C GLN A 105 6.30 -13.47 1.56
N PHE A 106 7.32 -13.19 2.35
CA PHE A 106 8.63 -12.84 1.83
C PHE A 106 9.30 -14.01 1.10
N LYS A 107 9.32 -15.21 1.70
CA LYS A 107 9.80 -16.45 1.07
C LYS A 107 9.03 -16.75 -0.21
N PHE A 108 7.71 -16.60 -0.17
CA PHE A 108 6.85 -16.77 -1.33
C PHE A 108 7.23 -15.81 -2.48
N GLY A 109 7.47 -14.54 -2.17
CA GLY A 109 7.95 -13.56 -3.15
C GLY A 109 9.33 -13.86 -3.73
N LEU A 110 10.18 -14.61 -3.02
CA LEU A 110 11.47 -15.09 -3.55
C LEU A 110 11.31 -16.25 -4.51
N ILE A 111 10.38 -17.18 -4.23
CA ILE A 111 10.11 -18.37 -5.06
C ILE A 111 9.53 -17.97 -6.43
N LEU A 112 8.70 -16.93 -6.47
CA LEU A 112 8.12 -16.42 -7.72
C LEU A 112 9.11 -15.68 -8.64
N LYS A 113 10.41 -15.68 -8.33
CA LYS A 113 11.44 -15.11 -9.21
C LYS A 113 11.71 -16.11 -10.35
N PRO A 114 11.54 -15.72 -11.63
CA PRO A 114 11.85 -16.61 -12.74
C PRO A 114 13.33 -17.03 -12.69
N GLU A 115 13.58 -18.33 -12.80
CA GLU A 115 14.93 -18.86 -12.92
C GLU A 115 15.50 -18.47 -14.28
N GLY A 116 16.53 -17.62 -14.25
CA GLY A 116 17.23 -17.17 -15.45
C GLY A 116 17.43 -15.66 -15.47
N SER A 117 18.47 -15.20 -14.76
CA SER A 117 19.57 -14.40 -15.33
C SER A 117 20.31 -13.65 -14.19
N PHE A 118 21.61 -13.93 -14.07
CA PHE A 118 22.64 -13.18 -13.33
C PHE A 118 22.61 -13.08 -11.79
N PHE A 119 21.49 -13.35 -11.09
CA PHE A 119 21.42 -13.09 -9.65
C PHE A 119 21.64 -14.30 -8.72
N GLY A 120 21.74 -15.54 -9.21
CA GLY A 120 22.11 -16.69 -8.34
C GLY A 120 23.44 -16.45 -7.63
N LEU A 121 24.42 -15.87 -8.33
CA LEU A 121 25.73 -15.50 -7.80
C LEU A 121 25.70 -14.25 -6.91
N ILE A 122 24.84 -13.27 -7.22
CA ILE A 122 24.74 -12.04 -6.42
C ILE A 122 23.88 -12.26 -5.18
N LEU A 123 22.89 -13.15 -5.20
CA LEU A 123 22.09 -13.50 -4.03
C LEU A 123 22.91 -14.35 -3.06
N ASP A 124 23.82 -15.21 -3.53
CA ASP A 124 24.83 -15.85 -2.69
C ASP A 124 25.89 -14.86 -2.20
N GLY A 125 26.23 -13.86 -3.01
CA GLY A 125 27.13 -12.76 -2.63
C GLY A 125 26.52 -11.81 -1.59
N ILE A 126 25.23 -11.51 -1.69
CA ILE A 126 24.47 -10.68 -0.75
C ILE A 126 24.09 -11.51 0.46
N LYS A 127 23.67 -12.78 0.34
CA LYS A 127 23.57 -13.69 1.48
C LYS A 127 24.90 -13.73 2.22
N LYS A 128 26.05 -13.98 1.58
CA LYS A 128 27.36 -13.92 2.24
C LYS A 128 27.66 -12.55 2.84
N PHE A 129 27.47 -11.44 2.12
CA PHE A 129 27.86 -10.11 2.57
C PHE A 129 26.95 -9.54 3.67
N TYR A 130 25.65 -9.86 3.64
CA TYR A 130 24.66 -9.46 4.63
C TYR A 130 24.69 -10.36 5.87
N ILE A 131 24.98 -11.67 5.70
CA ILE A 131 25.21 -12.62 6.81
C ILE A 131 26.55 -12.37 7.52
N THR A 132 27.60 -11.92 6.81
CA THR A 132 28.95 -11.80 7.43
C THR A 132 29.30 -10.44 8.01
N LYS A 133 28.65 -9.33 7.62
CA LYS A 133 29.12 -7.98 8.03
C LYS A 133 28.22 -7.19 8.98
N ILE A 134 26.91 -7.44 9.07
CA ILE A 134 26.02 -6.61 9.93
C ILE A 134 24.94 -7.49 10.61
N LYS A 135 25.23 -7.87 11.87
CA LYS A 135 24.32 -8.31 12.96
C LYS A 135 23.08 -9.17 12.60
N SER A 136 23.18 -10.48 12.84
CA SER A 136 22.13 -11.33 13.46
C SER A 136 20.68 -11.21 12.95
N PHE A 137 20.43 -11.21 11.64
CA PHE A 137 19.08 -11.43 11.11
C PHE A 137 18.84 -12.95 10.97
N ASP A 138 17.83 -13.46 11.65
CA ASP A 138 17.36 -14.83 11.46
C ASP A 138 16.51 -14.90 10.17
N PRO A 139 16.92 -15.69 9.15
CA PRO A 139 16.18 -15.83 7.90
C PRO A 139 14.74 -16.32 8.06
N ASP A 140 14.41 -16.99 9.17
CA ASP A 140 13.06 -17.49 9.45
C ASP A 140 12.17 -16.47 10.17
N GLN A 141 12.74 -15.37 10.67
CA GLN A 141 12.00 -14.32 11.39
C GLN A 141 11.94 -13.01 10.62
N MET A 142 12.83 -12.80 9.65
CA MET A 142 12.88 -11.55 8.88
C MET A 142 11.56 -11.24 8.17
N CYS A 143 11.23 -9.96 8.10
CA CYS A 143 10.04 -9.48 7.42
C CYS A 143 10.41 -8.30 6.50
N VAL A 144 9.56 -8.03 5.51
CA VAL A 144 9.82 -6.98 4.52
C VAL A 144 8.65 -6.03 4.41
N MET A 145 8.96 -4.75 4.48
CA MET A 145 8.03 -3.66 4.26
C MET A 145 8.22 -3.08 2.87
N THR A 146 7.17 -3.05 2.05
CA THR A 146 7.16 -2.43 0.73
C THR A 146 6.52 -1.05 0.79
N LEU A 147 7.12 -0.10 0.06
CA LEU A 147 6.77 1.31 0.06
C LEU A 147 6.51 1.78 -1.37
N LEU A 148 5.50 2.61 -1.53
CA LEU A 148 5.20 3.31 -2.77
C LEU A 148 4.95 4.78 -2.46
N PHE A 149 5.74 5.65 -3.08
CA PHE A 149 5.60 7.09 -3.01
C PHE A 149 5.15 7.62 -4.37
N GLU A 150 4.25 8.59 -4.35
CA GLU A 150 3.73 9.27 -5.53
C GLU A 150 3.56 10.76 -5.20
N GLY A 151 3.92 11.65 -6.11
CA GLY A 151 3.80 13.10 -5.93
C GLY A 151 4.87 13.86 -6.69
N ASP A 152 5.25 15.03 -6.15
CA ASP A 152 6.37 15.81 -6.66
C ASP A 152 7.71 15.21 -6.19
N GLU A 153 8.72 15.26 -7.05
CA GLU A 153 10.00 14.57 -6.80
C GLU A 153 10.67 15.01 -5.49
N THR A 154 10.62 16.31 -5.18
CA THR A 154 11.22 16.88 -3.97
C THR A 154 10.51 16.40 -2.70
N GLU A 155 9.18 16.39 -2.71
CA GLU A 155 8.35 15.91 -1.60
C GLU A 155 8.52 14.41 -1.39
N VAL A 156 8.53 13.64 -2.48
CA VAL A 156 8.75 12.19 -2.44
C VAL A 156 10.10 11.87 -1.82
N LYS A 157 11.19 12.48 -2.28
CA LYS A 157 12.53 12.27 -1.71
C LYS A 157 12.62 12.68 -0.24
N ALA A 158 11.94 13.77 0.16
CA ALA A 158 11.90 14.21 1.55
C ALA A 158 11.14 13.22 2.43
N ASN A 159 9.98 12.72 1.97
CA ASN A 159 9.17 11.74 2.70
C ASN A 159 9.88 10.39 2.80
N GLU A 160 10.52 9.95 1.70
CA GLU A 160 11.34 8.76 1.66
C GLU A 160 12.43 8.80 2.74
N LYS A 161 13.24 9.86 2.79
CA LYS A 161 14.29 10.04 3.81
C LYS A 161 13.74 10.00 5.24
N LYS A 162 12.56 10.59 5.49
CA LYS A 162 11.92 10.56 6.81
C LYS A 162 11.56 9.13 7.21
N ILE A 163 10.94 8.36 6.31
CA ILE A 163 10.55 6.97 6.60
C ILE A 163 11.79 6.10 6.83
N TYR A 164 12.83 6.20 6.01
CA TYR A 164 14.07 5.45 6.24
C TYR A 164 14.74 5.80 7.56
N LYS A 165 14.70 7.08 7.98
CA LYS A 165 15.20 7.51 9.30
C LYS A 165 14.39 6.92 10.46
N ILE A 166 13.07 6.80 10.32
CA ILE A 166 12.23 6.12 11.31
C ILE A 166 12.58 4.63 11.33
N ALA A 167 12.68 4.01 10.17
CA ALA A 167 12.99 2.59 10.05
C ALA A 167 14.35 2.23 10.66
N SER A 168 15.36 3.10 10.53
CA SER A 168 16.68 2.84 11.14
C SER A 168 16.64 2.73 12.67
N ILE A 169 15.68 3.41 13.34
CA ILE A 169 15.48 3.29 14.80
C ILE A 169 15.04 1.87 15.18
N PHE A 170 14.33 1.20 14.29
CA PHE A 170 13.82 -0.17 14.47
C PHE A 170 14.70 -1.23 13.80
N ASN A 171 15.98 -0.93 13.55
CA ASN A 171 16.93 -1.80 12.83
C ASN A 171 16.46 -2.17 11.41
N GLY A 172 15.64 -1.34 10.78
CA GLY A 172 15.23 -1.51 9.40
C GLY A 172 16.35 -1.13 8.44
N ILE A 173 16.63 -2.01 7.48
CA ILE A 173 17.68 -1.79 6.48
C ILE A 173 17.04 -1.66 5.08
N PRO A 174 17.51 -0.73 4.21
CA PRO A 174 16.99 -0.63 2.85
C PRO A 174 17.14 -1.94 2.06
N GLY A 175 16.03 -2.44 1.54
CA GLY A 175 15.94 -3.66 0.72
C GLY A 175 15.96 -3.39 -0.79
N GLY A 176 16.07 -2.12 -1.21
CA GLY A 176 16.12 -1.70 -2.61
C GLY A 176 14.76 -1.49 -3.26
N GLU A 177 14.75 -0.74 -4.36
CA GLU A 177 13.53 -0.34 -5.08
C GLU A 177 12.88 -1.52 -5.83
N THR A 178 13.68 -2.38 -6.45
CA THR A 178 13.22 -3.51 -7.27
C THR A 178 12.37 -4.52 -6.49
N ASN A 179 12.70 -4.75 -5.21
CA ASN A 179 11.90 -5.61 -4.34
C ASN A 179 10.56 -4.95 -3.97
N GLY A 180 10.54 -3.62 -3.81
CA GLY A 180 9.31 -2.86 -3.61
C GLY A 180 8.37 -3.00 -4.80
N GLU A 181 8.86 -2.68 -6.01
CA GLU A 181 8.08 -2.76 -7.25
C GLU A 181 7.48 -4.15 -7.47
N ARG A 182 8.28 -5.21 -7.27
CA ARG A 182 7.80 -6.59 -7.39
C ARG A 182 6.70 -6.94 -6.40
N GLY A 183 6.81 -6.53 -5.13
CA GLY A 183 5.75 -6.73 -4.15
C GLY A 183 4.42 -6.09 -4.57
N TYR A 184 4.49 -4.93 -5.21
CA TYR A 184 3.31 -4.30 -5.81
C TYR A 184 2.75 -5.09 -6.99
N MET A 185 3.60 -5.56 -7.92
CA MET A 185 3.18 -6.38 -9.07
C MET A 185 2.54 -7.70 -8.65
N LEU A 186 3.09 -8.39 -7.65
CA LEU A 186 2.58 -9.66 -7.14
C LEU A 186 1.12 -9.55 -6.67
N THR A 187 0.70 -8.38 -6.18
CA THR A 187 -0.67 -8.15 -5.73
C THR A 187 -1.71 -8.43 -6.82
N PHE A 188 -1.37 -8.20 -8.08
CA PHE A 188 -2.26 -8.44 -9.21
C PHE A 188 -2.24 -9.89 -9.70
N VAL A 189 -1.18 -10.64 -9.38
CA VAL A 189 -0.97 -12.02 -9.85
C VAL A 189 -1.46 -13.05 -8.84
N ILE A 190 -1.48 -12.74 -7.55
CA ILE A 190 -1.83 -13.68 -6.47
C ILE A 190 -3.19 -14.35 -6.70
N ALA A 191 -4.17 -13.65 -7.27
CA ALA A 191 -5.50 -14.21 -7.54
C ALA A 191 -5.50 -15.40 -8.51
N TYR A 192 -4.54 -15.45 -9.45
CA TYR A 192 -4.45 -16.51 -10.46
C TYR A 192 -3.89 -17.83 -9.90
N ILE A 193 -3.14 -17.77 -8.79
CA ILE A 193 -2.59 -18.96 -8.15
C ILE A 193 -3.70 -19.89 -7.67
N ARG A 194 -4.83 -19.33 -7.20
CA ARG A 194 -5.99 -20.12 -6.77
C ARG A 194 -6.57 -21.01 -7.87
N VAL A 195 -6.51 -20.57 -9.12
CA VAL A 195 -7.10 -21.26 -10.28
C VAL A 195 -6.18 -22.34 -10.85
N SER A 196 -4.92 -22.38 -10.40
CA SER A 196 -3.88 -23.27 -10.93
C SER A 196 -3.85 -24.65 -10.25
N HIS A 197 -4.88 -24.97 -9.46
CA HIS A 197 -5.13 -26.27 -8.81
C HIS A 197 -6.51 -26.78 -9.22
#